data_AF-N9P9R7-F1
#
_entry.id   AF-N9P9R7-F1
#
_cell.length_a   1.000
_cell.length_b   1.000
_cell.length_c   1.000
_cell.angle_alpha   90.00
_cell.angle_beta   90.00
_cell.angle_gamma   90.00
#
_symmetry.space_group_name_H-M   'P 1'
#
loop_
_entity.id
_entity.type
_entity.pdbx_description
1 polymer ?
#
loop_
_entity_poly.entity_id
_entity_poly.type
_entity_poly.pdbx_seq_one_letter_code
_entity_poly.pdbx_strand_id
1 'polypeptide(L)'
;MSGDEIQRALSQAKISNTNQQKVIDSVMAHLNTNNQLIKASLFAETDQKNIPQPFGDQQKAQYQAGIELNTGNQNWDARLRVSAEKAPQIDNDQDVNVEESYLAVKLWNQWLIAGQIPTYWGPGHDGSLIRGDASRPVYGVTMQRAEQDAFTNKWLSWIGPWQYQAFAGQLDDYDAVPDAKLIGLRVTAQPLPYLELGASRAIQWGG
;
A
#
# COMPACT_ATOMS: atom_id res chain seq x y z
N MET A 1 1.15 0.30 4.57
CA MET A 1 1.10 0.33 6.05
C MET A 1 0.94 1.77 6.50
N SER A 2 0.25 2.05 7.60
CA SER A 2 0.13 3.44 8.11
C SER A 2 1.45 3.90 8.74
N GLY A 3 1.82 5.17 8.50
CA GLY A 3 2.98 5.79 9.12
C GLY A 3 2.87 5.90 10.65
N ASP A 4 1.65 6.10 11.17
CA ASP A 4 1.38 6.14 12.61
C ASP A 4 1.78 4.82 13.30
N GLU A 5 1.35 3.68 12.73
CA GLU A 5 1.71 2.35 13.26
C GLU A 5 3.22 2.10 13.24
N ILE A 6 3.92 2.55 12.20
CA ILE A 6 5.37 2.40 12.12
C ILE A 6 6.04 3.19 13.24
N GLN A 7 5.65 4.46 13.43
CA GLN A 7 6.21 5.30 14.49
C GLN A 7 5.92 4.73 15.89
N ARG A 8 4.69 4.23 16.10
CA ARG A 8 4.29 3.54 17.34
C ARG A 8 5.19 2.33 17.61
N ALA A 9 5.36 1.43 16.65
CA ALA A 9 6.23 0.26 16.78
C ALA A 9 7.69 0.64 17.05
N LEU A 10 8.22 1.65 16.35
CA LEU A 10 9.58 2.14 16.54
C LEU A 10 9.79 2.75 17.94
N SER A 11 8.81 3.49 18.47
CA SER A 11 8.88 4.07 19.82
C SER A 11 8.95 3.03 20.95
N GLN A 12 8.49 1.80 20.69
CA GLN A 12 8.46 0.69 21.64
C GLN A 12 9.61 -0.31 21.40
N ALA A 13 10.49 -0.04 20.43
CA ALA A 13 11.56 -0.95 20.05
C ALA A 13 12.58 -1.13 21.18
N LYS A 14 12.88 -2.39 21.53
CA LYS A 14 13.92 -2.74 22.52
C LYS A 14 15.22 -3.06 21.81
N ILE A 15 16.10 -2.07 21.74
CA ILE A 15 17.40 -2.17 21.03
C ILE A 15 18.46 -2.65 22.01
N SER A 16 19.12 -3.77 21.68
CA SER A 16 20.17 -4.38 22.50
C SER A 16 21.53 -4.43 21.82
N ASN A 17 21.61 -4.18 20.51
CA ASN A 17 22.88 -4.21 19.77
C ASN A 17 22.93 -3.20 18.61
N THR A 18 24.15 -2.95 18.14
CA THR A 18 24.44 -2.00 17.05
C THR A 18 23.79 -2.38 15.72
N ASN A 19 23.61 -3.67 15.44
CA ASN A 19 22.98 -4.11 14.19
C ASN A 19 21.48 -3.77 14.19
N GLN A 20 20.78 -3.95 15.31
CA GLN A 20 19.39 -3.53 15.48
C GLN A 20 19.25 -2.02 15.33
N GLN A 21 20.18 -1.24 15.91
CA GLN A 21 20.18 0.22 15.73
C GLN A 21 20.30 0.61 14.24
N LYS A 22 21.24 0.02 13.50
CA LYS A 22 21.40 0.28 12.06
C LYS A 22 20.14 -0.03 11.24
N VAL A 23 19.40 -1.07 11.61
CA VAL A 23 18.12 -1.41 10.96
C VAL A 23 17.04 -0.38 11.28
N ILE A 24 16.95 0.09 12.52
CA ILE A 24 16.02 1.14 12.91
C ILE A 24 16.34 2.45 12.17
N ASP A 25 17.62 2.81 12.09
CA ASP A 25 18.08 3.99 11.37
C ASP A 25 17.76 3.91 9.87
N SER A 26 17.88 2.72 9.25
CA SER A 26 17.53 2.54 7.84
C SER A 26 16.03 2.66 7.58
N VAL A 27 15.19 2.13 8.48
CA VAL A 27 13.73 2.32 8.42
C VAL A 27 13.37 3.80 8.54
N MET A 28 13.95 4.51 9.50
CA MET A 28 13.72 5.95 9.67
C MET A 28 14.19 6.76 8.47
N ALA A 29 15.37 6.45 7.91
CA ALA A 29 15.87 7.09 6.70
C ALA A 29 14.95 6.85 5.50
N HIS A 30 14.42 5.62 5.35
CA HIS A 30 13.48 5.28 4.29
C HIS A 30 12.16 6.04 4.42
N LEU A 31 11.59 6.13 5.63
CA LEU A 31 10.36 6.91 5.88
C LEU A 31 10.57 8.40 5.57
N ASN A 32 11.69 8.98 6.01
CA ASN A 32 12.00 10.38 5.75
C ASN A 32 12.19 10.66 4.26
N THR A 33 12.81 9.73 3.53
CA THR A 33 13.01 9.83 2.08
C THR A 33 11.69 9.73 1.33
N ASN A 34 10.81 8.80 1.73
CA ASN A 34 9.51 8.65 1.10
C ASN A 34 8.56 9.82 1.37
N ASN A 35 8.70 10.50 2.50
CA ASN A 35 7.90 11.66 2.88
C ASN A 35 8.52 13.00 2.44
N GLN A 36 9.55 12.99 1.59
CA GLN A 36 10.07 14.22 1.01
C GLN A 36 9.01 14.92 0.15
N LEU A 37 8.99 16.25 0.23
CA LEU A 37 8.01 17.09 -0.48
C LEU A 37 8.00 16.85 -1.99
N ILE A 38 9.18 16.68 -2.59
CA ILE A 38 9.35 16.48 -4.03
C ILE A 38 10.32 15.34 -4.25
N LYS A 39 9.94 14.39 -5.11
CA LYS A 39 10.79 13.29 -5.55
C LYS A 39 10.76 13.21 -7.07
N ALA A 40 11.89 12.80 -7.65
CA ALA A 40 12.00 12.46 -9.05
C ALA A 40 12.46 11.00 -9.15
N SER A 41 11.92 10.28 -10.13
CA SER A 41 12.25 8.89 -10.40
C SER A 41 12.52 8.70 -11.88
N LEU A 42 13.49 7.85 -12.19
CA LEU A 42 13.82 7.44 -13.55
C LEU A 42 14.14 5.95 -13.52
N PHE A 43 13.55 5.19 -14.43
CA PHE A 43 13.77 3.77 -14.60
C PHE A 43 13.96 3.45 -16.08
N ALA A 44 14.90 2.54 -16.35
CA ALA A 44 15.18 2.04 -17.68
C ALA A 44 15.68 0.60 -17.59
N GLU A 45 15.09 -0.30 -18.37
CA GLU A 45 15.55 -1.68 -18.55
C GLU A 45 15.66 -2.03 -20.03
N THR A 46 16.49 -3.02 -20.34
CA THR A 46 16.76 -3.44 -21.73
C THR A 46 15.68 -4.34 -22.30
N ASP A 47 15.05 -5.16 -21.46
CA ASP A 47 14.05 -6.14 -21.87
C ASP A 47 13.00 -6.29 -20.77
N GLN A 48 11.79 -6.69 -21.18
CA GLN A 48 10.70 -6.92 -20.24
C GLN A 48 10.96 -8.18 -19.42
N LYS A 49 10.69 -8.08 -18.12
CA LYS A 49 10.87 -9.20 -17.21
C LYS A 49 9.69 -10.17 -17.35
N ASN A 50 9.97 -11.35 -17.91
CA ASN A 50 8.97 -12.41 -18.15
C ASN A 50 8.71 -13.32 -16.92
N ILE A 51 9.30 -13.01 -15.77
CA ILE A 51 9.07 -13.71 -14.51
C ILE A 51 8.15 -12.87 -13.61
N PRO A 52 7.29 -13.51 -12.79
CA PRO A 52 6.45 -12.79 -11.84
C PRO A 52 7.26 -11.85 -10.95
N GLN A 53 6.73 -10.65 -10.75
CA GLN A 53 7.37 -9.61 -9.97
C GLN A 53 7.14 -9.85 -8.47
N PRO A 54 8.21 -9.85 -7.64
CA PRO A 54 8.06 -9.99 -6.21
C PRO A 54 7.52 -8.69 -5.57
N PHE A 55 7.18 -8.76 -4.29
CA PHE A 55 6.69 -7.62 -3.52
C PHE A 55 7.58 -6.38 -3.68
N GLY A 56 6.95 -5.25 -3.98
CA GLY A 56 7.60 -3.95 -4.10
C GLY A 56 8.34 -3.74 -5.43
N ASP A 57 8.27 -4.68 -6.37
CA ASP A 57 8.73 -4.44 -7.74
C ASP A 57 7.62 -3.74 -8.54
N GLN A 58 7.71 -2.41 -8.56
CA GLN A 58 6.65 -1.52 -9.03
C GLN A 58 6.75 -1.17 -10.53
N GLN A 59 7.71 -1.73 -11.27
CA GLN A 59 7.97 -1.30 -12.64
C GLN A 59 6.98 -1.94 -13.61
N LYS A 60 6.22 -1.10 -14.32
CA LYS A 60 5.18 -1.51 -15.27
C LYS A 60 5.51 -1.20 -16.74
N ALA A 61 6.67 -0.62 -17.00
CA ALA A 61 7.14 -0.23 -18.32
C ALA A 61 8.67 -0.30 -18.39
N GLN A 62 9.23 -0.50 -19.60
CA GLN A 62 10.68 -0.56 -19.77
C GLN A 62 11.36 0.77 -19.48
N TYR A 63 10.67 1.88 -19.77
CA TYR A 63 11.15 3.22 -19.49
C TYR A 63 10.07 3.96 -18.72
N GLN A 64 10.43 4.52 -17.56
CA GLN A 64 9.53 5.33 -16.76
C GLN A 64 10.26 6.56 -16.23
N ALA A 65 9.62 7.72 -16.32
CA ALA A 65 10.07 8.94 -15.66
C ALA A 65 8.91 9.50 -14.85
N GLY A 66 9.14 9.81 -13.57
CA GLY A 66 8.07 10.25 -12.69
C GLY A 66 8.48 11.39 -11.76
N ILE A 67 7.53 12.29 -11.51
CA ILE A 67 7.64 13.34 -10.49
C ILE A 67 6.56 13.08 -9.45
N GLU A 68 6.93 13.14 -8.18
CA GLU A 68 6.05 12.91 -7.05
C GLU A 68 6.11 14.11 -6.10
N LEU A 69 4.93 14.59 -5.70
CA LEU A 69 4.75 15.63 -4.70
C LEU A 69 4.02 15.01 -3.50
N ASN A 70 4.62 15.08 -2.32
CA ASN A 70 4.01 14.62 -1.07
C ASN A 70 3.79 15.79 -0.13
N THR A 71 2.62 15.87 0.48
CA THR A 71 2.35 16.85 1.51
C THR A 71 1.33 16.30 2.49
N GLY A 72 1.50 16.59 3.77
CA GLY A 72 0.69 15.96 4.79
C GLY A 72 1.13 16.35 6.19
N ASN A 73 0.33 15.95 7.16
CA ASN A 73 0.65 16.01 8.58
C ASN A 73 0.03 14.79 9.29
N GLN A 74 -0.13 14.89 10.61
CA GLN A 74 -0.68 13.79 11.41
C GLN A 74 -2.14 13.44 11.06
N ASN A 75 -2.91 14.34 10.45
CA ASN A 75 -4.35 14.20 10.23
C ASN A 75 -4.75 14.08 8.75
N TRP A 76 -3.85 14.34 7.83
CA TRP A 76 -4.10 14.20 6.39
C TRP A 76 -2.79 13.95 5.65
N ASP A 77 -2.86 13.29 4.51
CA ASP A 77 -1.70 12.99 3.68
C ASP A 77 -2.12 12.98 2.21
N ALA A 78 -1.34 13.60 1.34
CA ALA A 78 -1.63 13.70 -0.08
C ALA A 78 -0.37 13.41 -0.89
N ARG A 79 -0.53 12.56 -1.90
CA ARG A 79 0.49 12.25 -2.88
C ARG A 79 -0.05 12.51 -4.27
N LEU A 80 0.68 13.30 -5.05
CA LEU A 80 0.46 13.45 -6.47
C LEU A 80 1.70 12.96 -7.20
N ARG A 81 1.57 11.83 -7.89
CA ARG A 81 2.62 11.26 -8.75
C ARG A 81 2.15 11.35 -10.19
N VAL A 82 3.01 11.90 -11.05
CA VAL A 82 2.80 11.94 -12.50
C VAL A 82 3.93 11.14 -13.13
N SER A 83 3.59 10.09 -13.85
CA SER A 83 4.54 9.18 -14.49
C SER A 83 4.32 9.18 -16.00
N ALA A 84 5.40 9.28 -16.78
CA ALA A 84 5.42 9.03 -18.21
C ALA A 84 6.10 7.67 -18.47
N GLU A 85 5.47 6.84 -19.27
CA GLU A 85 5.85 5.46 -19.54
C GLU A 85 6.06 5.22 -21.04
N LYS A 86 6.97 4.29 -21.38
CA LYS A 86 7.16 3.83 -22.75
C LYS A 86 7.48 2.34 -22.76
N ALA A 87 6.92 1.64 -23.76
CA ALA A 87 6.96 0.19 -23.88
C ALA A 87 6.39 -0.50 -22.62
N PRO A 88 5.09 -0.29 -22.34
CA PRO A 88 4.45 -0.85 -21.16
C PRO A 88 4.48 -2.39 -21.17
N GLN A 89 4.71 -2.96 -19.99
CA GLN A 89 4.51 -4.40 -19.73
C GLN A 89 3.04 -4.72 -19.47
N ILE A 90 2.32 -3.78 -18.86
CA ILE A 90 0.86 -3.84 -18.64
C ILE A 90 0.23 -2.72 -19.45
N ASP A 91 -0.70 -3.07 -20.32
CA ASP A 91 -1.32 -2.11 -21.21
C ASP A 91 -1.96 -0.94 -20.43
N ASN A 92 -1.96 0.22 -21.08
CA ASN A 92 -2.56 1.44 -20.58
C ASN A 92 -2.89 2.31 -21.79
N ASP A 93 -4.10 2.82 -21.84
CA ASP A 93 -4.56 3.69 -22.93
C ASP A 93 -3.73 4.99 -23.05
N GLN A 94 -2.94 5.32 -22.03
CA GLN A 94 -2.19 6.57 -21.92
C GLN A 94 -0.72 6.32 -21.59
N ASP A 95 0.17 7.00 -22.33
CA ASP A 95 1.61 7.04 -22.03
C ASP A 95 1.93 7.83 -20.75
N VAL A 96 0.95 8.57 -20.20
CA VAL A 96 1.07 9.34 -18.96
C VAL A 96 -0.02 8.91 -18.00
N ASN A 97 0.34 8.62 -16.76
CA ASN A 97 -0.60 8.23 -15.71
C ASN A 97 -0.34 8.96 -14.39
N VAL A 98 -1.32 8.85 -13.50
CA VAL A 98 -1.26 9.38 -12.13
C VAL A 98 -1.36 8.26 -11.09
N GLU A 99 -0.82 7.09 -11.42
CA GLU A 99 -0.78 5.95 -10.50
C GLU A 99 -0.07 6.31 -9.19
N GLU A 100 -0.48 5.69 -8.09
CA GLU A 100 -0.02 6.00 -6.73
C GLU A 100 -0.42 7.39 -6.21
N SER A 101 -1.18 8.17 -6.96
CA SER A 101 -1.75 9.43 -6.47
C SER A 101 -2.94 9.15 -5.56
N TYR A 102 -2.98 9.83 -4.41
CA TYR A 102 -4.06 9.73 -3.45
C TYR A 102 -4.19 10.94 -2.54
N LEU A 103 -5.37 11.05 -1.92
CA LEU A 103 -5.64 11.92 -0.78
C LEU A 103 -6.16 11.07 0.37
N ALA A 104 -5.59 11.27 1.55
CA ALA A 104 -5.92 10.57 2.78
C ALA A 104 -6.28 11.56 3.89
N VAL A 105 -7.30 11.22 4.68
CA VAL A 105 -7.68 11.96 5.89
C VAL A 105 -7.82 11.00 7.07
N LYS A 106 -7.35 11.41 8.25
CA LYS A 106 -7.41 10.62 9.48
C LYS A 106 -8.53 11.14 10.38
N LEU A 107 -9.47 10.27 10.70
CA LEU A 107 -10.59 10.54 11.62
C LEU A 107 -10.74 9.37 12.59
N TRP A 108 -10.67 9.63 13.89
CA TRP A 108 -10.85 8.61 14.96
C TRP A 108 -10.03 7.32 14.75
N ASN A 109 -8.71 7.49 14.53
CA ASN A 109 -7.80 6.37 14.25
C ASN A 109 -8.09 5.62 12.94
N GLN A 110 -8.87 6.21 12.02
CA GLN A 110 -9.19 5.65 10.71
C GLN A 110 -8.63 6.55 9.62
N TRP A 111 -7.81 5.99 8.73
CA TRP A 111 -7.43 6.61 7.48
C TRP A 111 -8.49 6.29 6.43
N LEU A 112 -9.12 7.34 5.89
CA LEU A 112 -9.95 7.30 4.68
C LEU A 112 -9.13 7.83 3.53
N ILE A 113 -8.97 7.02 2.49
CA ILE A 113 -8.04 7.30 1.41
C ILE A 113 -8.74 7.15 0.07
N ALA A 114 -8.64 8.15 -0.80
CA ALA A 114 -9.19 8.11 -2.15
C ALA A 114 -8.05 8.28 -3.16
N GLY A 115 -7.94 7.37 -4.13
CA GLY A 115 -6.89 7.39 -5.13
C GLY A 115 -6.57 6.02 -5.70
N GLN A 116 -5.38 5.90 -6.30
CA GLN A 116 -4.87 4.67 -6.89
C GLN A 116 -3.74 4.12 -6.04
N ILE A 117 -4.03 3.28 -5.05
CA ILE A 117 -3.00 2.83 -4.11
C ILE A 117 -2.68 1.36 -4.33
N PRO A 118 -1.41 1.01 -4.63
CA PRO A 118 -1.00 -0.39 -4.69
C PRO A 118 -1.21 -1.04 -3.32
N THR A 119 -1.75 -2.25 -3.33
CA THR A 119 -2.16 -2.96 -2.13
C THR A 119 -1.57 -4.36 -2.12
N TYR A 120 -1.16 -4.84 -0.95
CA TYR A 120 -0.59 -6.17 -0.79
C TYR A 120 -1.23 -6.93 0.37
N TRP A 121 -1.93 -8.02 0.06
CA TRP A 121 -2.72 -8.80 1.01
C TRP A 121 -2.17 -10.20 1.25
N GLY A 122 -1.19 -10.30 2.13
CA GLY A 122 -0.66 -11.59 2.57
C GLY A 122 0.77 -11.48 3.06
N PRO A 123 1.30 -12.57 3.64
CA PRO A 123 2.69 -12.62 4.10
C PRO A 123 3.68 -13.09 3.02
N GLY A 124 3.22 -13.37 1.80
CA GLY A 124 4.08 -13.82 0.71
C GLY A 124 5.13 -12.77 0.33
N HIS A 125 6.28 -13.22 -0.17
CA HIS A 125 7.29 -12.32 -0.75
C HIS A 125 7.22 -12.30 -2.28
N ASP A 126 6.85 -13.43 -2.89
CA ASP A 126 6.76 -13.58 -4.35
C ASP A 126 5.43 -13.08 -4.91
N GLY A 127 4.41 -12.89 -4.07
CA GLY A 127 3.10 -12.44 -4.50
C GLY A 127 1.99 -12.68 -3.48
N SER A 128 0.85 -12.04 -3.76
CA SER A 128 -0.40 -12.23 -3.04
C SER A 128 -1.41 -12.91 -3.96
N LEU A 129 -2.08 -13.97 -3.46
CA LEU A 129 -3.04 -14.75 -4.24
C LEU A 129 -4.40 -14.07 -4.38
N ILE A 130 -4.67 -12.98 -3.65
CA ILE A 130 -5.97 -12.29 -3.66
C ILE A 130 -5.89 -10.86 -4.16
N ARG A 131 -4.87 -10.11 -3.73
CA ARG A 131 -4.64 -8.72 -4.11
C ARG A 131 -3.19 -8.37 -3.86
N GLY A 132 -2.44 -8.19 -4.94
CA GLY A 132 -1.03 -7.82 -4.94
C GLY A 132 -0.78 -6.56 -5.73
N ASP A 133 0.50 -6.26 -5.90
CA ASP A 133 1.07 -5.12 -6.62
C ASP A 133 1.53 -5.47 -8.04
N ALA A 134 1.22 -6.68 -8.52
CA ALA A 134 1.55 -7.13 -9.86
C ALA A 134 0.75 -6.40 -10.96
N SER A 135 -0.44 -5.88 -10.67
CA SER A 135 -1.28 -5.12 -11.61
C SER A 135 -1.17 -3.61 -11.42
N ARG A 136 -1.67 -2.83 -12.38
CA ARG A 136 -1.92 -1.40 -12.17
C ARG A 136 -2.94 -1.21 -11.02
N PRO A 137 -2.78 -0.18 -10.17
CA PRO A 137 -3.64 0.04 -9.02
C PRO A 137 -5.04 0.52 -9.45
N VAL A 138 -6.06 -0.02 -8.79
CA VAL A 138 -7.47 0.32 -9.07
C VAL A 138 -7.85 1.64 -8.41
N TYR A 139 -8.49 2.54 -9.16
CA TYR A 139 -9.10 3.76 -8.62
C TYR A 139 -10.19 3.42 -7.60
N GLY A 140 -10.08 3.94 -6.38
CA GLY A 140 -11.10 3.70 -5.39
C GLY A 140 -10.87 4.39 -4.06
N VAL A 141 -11.65 3.95 -3.07
CA VAL A 141 -11.58 4.37 -1.69
C VAL A 141 -11.11 3.22 -0.83
N THR A 142 -10.15 3.49 0.05
CA THR A 142 -9.63 2.57 1.05
C THR A 142 -9.88 3.14 2.44
N MET A 143 -10.28 2.29 3.38
CA MET A 143 -10.36 2.62 4.79
C MET A 143 -9.52 1.64 5.60
N GLN A 144 -8.69 2.14 6.52
CA GLN A 144 -7.83 1.33 7.39
C GLN A 144 -7.57 2.00 8.73
N ARG A 145 -7.13 1.24 9.74
CA ARG A 145 -6.69 1.84 11.01
C ARG A 145 -5.33 2.53 10.87
N ALA A 146 -5.15 3.63 11.59
CA ALA A 146 -3.86 4.32 11.72
C ALA A 146 -2.93 3.59 12.68
N GLU A 147 -3.37 3.38 13.92
CA GLU A 147 -2.71 2.59 14.95
C GLU A 147 -3.46 1.27 15.16
N GLN A 148 -2.71 0.17 15.24
CA GLN A 148 -3.23 -1.20 15.25
C GLN A 148 -3.34 -1.80 16.65
N ASP A 149 -3.48 -0.97 17.68
CA ASP A 149 -3.58 -1.42 19.07
C ASP A 149 -4.71 -2.43 19.30
N ALA A 150 -4.52 -3.26 20.33
CA ALA A 150 -5.53 -4.19 20.81
C ALA A 150 -6.78 -3.46 21.34
N PHE A 151 -7.90 -4.17 21.40
CA PHE A 151 -9.10 -3.62 22.03
C PHE A 151 -8.86 -3.32 23.52
N THR A 152 -9.30 -2.15 23.97
CA THR A 152 -9.31 -1.75 25.38
C THR A 152 -10.34 -2.52 26.21
N ASN A 153 -11.36 -3.11 25.57
CA ASN A 153 -12.36 -3.94 26.21
C ASN A 153 -11.77 -5.31 26.62
N LYS A 154 -11.90 -5.68 27.90
CA LYS A 154 -11.42 -6.96 28.47
C LYS A 154 -11.93 -8.20 27.75
N TRP A 155 -13.12 -8.15 27.15
CA TRP A 155 -13.71 -9.29 26.44
C TRP A 155 -13.10 -9.52 25.05
N LEU A 156 -12.43 -8.51 24.49
CA LEU A 156 -11.84 -8.55 23.14
C LEU A 156 -10.32 -8.33 23.14
N SER A 157 -9.71 -8.03 24.29
CA SER A 157 -8.27 -7.76 24.39
C SER A 157 -7.41 -8.96 24.01
N TRP A 158 -7.94 -10.17 24.09
CA TRP A 158 -7.26 -11.42 23.70
C TRP A 158 -6.99 -11.50 22.18
N ILE A 159 -7.68 -10.71 21.36
CA ILE A 159 -7.45 -10.63 19.91
C ILE A 159 -6.05 -10.05 19.63
N GLY A 160 -5.51 -9.24 20.55
CA GLY A 160 -4.25 -8.54 20.39
C GLY A 160 -4.34 -7.41 19.36
N PRO A 161 -3.19 -6.89 18.88
CA PRO A 161 -3.14 -5.93 17.79
C PRO A 161 -3.89 -6.45 16.56
N TRP A 162 -4.63 -5.57 15.89
CA TRP A 162 -5.44 -5.96 14.74
C TRP A 162 -5.54 -4.85 13.70
N GLN A 163 -5.79 -5.23 12.47
CA GLN A 163 -5.99 -4.29 11.36
C GLN A 163 -7.18 -4.73 10.52
N TYR A 164 -7.85 -3.75 9.91
CA TYR A 164 -8.68 -4.00 8.76
C TYR A 164 -8.28 -3.09 7.61
N GLN A 165 -8.50 -3.56 6.39
CA GLN A 165 -8.45 -2.73 5.20
C GLN A 165 -9.67 -3.03 4.35
N ALA A 166 -10.58 -2.07 4.27
CA ALA A 166 -11.74 -2.11 3.40
C ALA A 166 -11.43 -1.31 2.13
N PHE A 167 -11.75 -1.85 0.97
CA PHE A 167 -11.53 -1.23 -0.33
C PHE A 167 -12.78 -1.35 -1.19
N ALA A 168 -13.10 -0.27 -1.90
CA ALA A 168 -14.07 -0.29 -2.99
C ALA A 168 -13.54 0.60 -4.11
N GLY A 169 -13.42 0.03 -5.31
CA GLY A 169 -12.95 0.73 -6.49
C GLY A 169 -13.63 0.26 -7.76
N GLN A 170 -13.30 0.90 -8.87
CA GLN A 170 -13.78 0.57 -10.20
C GLN A 170 -12.60 0.09 -11.03
N LEU A 171 -12.75 -1.09 -11.65
CA LEU A 171 -11.80 -1.60 -12.62
C LEU A 171 -11.78 -0.69 -13.83
N ASP A 172 -10.57 -0.43 -14.32
CA ASP A 172 -10.35 0.30 -15.56
C ASP A 172 -10.13 -0.70 -16.70
N ASP A 173 -10.56 -0.35 -17.89
CA ASP A 173 -10.37 -1.12 -19.13
C ASP A 173 -10.70 -2.63 -19.02
N TYR A 174 -11.83 -2.96 -18.39
CA TYR A 174 -12.32 -4.33 -18.28
C TYR A 174 -13.38 -4.66 -19.34
N ASP A 175 -12.92 -5.08 -20.52
CA ASP A 175 -13.74 -5.35 -21.72
C ASP A 175 -15.00 -6.19 -21.48
N ALA A 176 -14.88 -7.26 -20.69
CA ALA A 176 -15.96 -8.24 -20.53
C ALA A 176 -17.19 -7.64 -19.80
N VAL A 177 -16.95 -6.72 -18.86
CA VAL A 177 -17.98 -6.03 -18.07
C VAL A 177 -17.49 -4.62 -17.72
N PRO A 178 -17.79 -3.61 -18.56
CA PRO A 178 -17.38 -2.24 -18.31
C PRO A 178 -17.79 -1.75 -16.92
N ASP A 179 -16.98 -0.87 -16.31
CA ASP A 179 -17.25 -0.28 -14.99
C ASP A 179 -17.44 -1.30 -13.85
N ALA A 180 -16.97 -2.54 -13.99
CA ALA A 180 -17.01 -3.54 -12.92
C ALA A 180 -16.35 -3.01 -11.64
N LYS A 181 -17.00 -3.21 -10.49
CA LYS A 181 -16.48 -2.76 -9.19
C LYS A 181 -15.69 -3.86 -8.52
N LEU A 182 -14.56 -3.50 -7.92
CA LEU A 182 -13.77 -4.37 -7.06
C LEU A 182 -13.94 -3.93 -5.61
N ILE A 183 -14.58 -4.79 -4.81
CA ILE A 183 -14.79 -4.57 -3.38
C ILE A 183 -13.98 -5.61 -2.63
N GLY A 184 -13.30 -5.21 -1.56
CA GLY A 184 -12.58 -6.15 -0.74
C GLY A 184 -12.47 -5.73 0.72
N LEU A 185 -12.28 -6.73 1.57
CA LEU A 185 -12.02 -6.56 2.98
C LEU A 185 -10.92 -7.53 3.40
N ARG A 186 -9.90 -7.00 4.06
CA ARG A 186 -8.88 -7.78 4.78
C ARG A 186 -8.96 -7.46 6.26
N VAL A 187 -8.85 -8.47 7.10
CA VAL A 187 -8.73 -8.35 8.56
C VAL A 187 -7.52 -9.19 9.00
N THR A 188 -6.68 -8.61 9.85
CA THR A 188 -5.59 -9.33 10.52
C THR A 188 -5.66 -9.12 12.02
N ALA A 189 -5.23 -10.13 12.78
CA ALA A 189 -5.16 -10.08 14.22
C ALA A 189 -3.95 -10.89 14.71
N GLN A 190 -3.31 -10.41 15.78
CA GLN A 190 -2.14 -11.03 16.37
C GLN A 190 -2.43 -11.38 17.85
N PRO A 191 -3.15 -12.48 18.13
CA PRO A 191 -3.50 -12.87 19.50
C PRO A 191 -2.27 -13.28 20.33
N LEU A 192 -1.19 -13.72 19.67
CA LEU A 192 0.07 -14.12 20.31
C LEU A 192 1.25 -13.45 19.58
N PRO A 193 2.34 -13.08 20.27
CA PRO A 193 3.48 -12.39 19.65
C PRO A 193 4.11 -13.13 18.45
N TYR A 194 3.92 -14.44 18.35
CA TYR A 194 4.48 -15.31 17.31
C TYR A 194 3.43 -15.82 16.30
N LEU A 195 2.16 -15.38 16.40
CA LEU A 195 1.08 -15.83 15.53
C LEU A 195 0.24 -14.64 15.07
N GLU A 196 0.31 -14.35 13.78
CA GLU A 196 -0.62 -13.46 13.09
C GLU A 196 -1.58 -14.29 12.23
N LEU A 197 -2.87 -13.99 12.32
CA LEU A 197 -3.92 -14.59 11.52
C LEU A 197 -4.50 -13.52 10.59
N GLY A 198 -4.65 -13.86 9.32
CA GLY A 198 -5.24 -12.98 8.31
C GLY A 198 -6.38 -13.65 7.56
N ALA A 199 -7.48 -12.93 7.42
CA ALA A 199 -8.61 -13.31 6.58
C ALA A 199 -8.88 -12.21 5.55
N SER A 200 -9.14 -12.58 4.31
CA SER A 200 -9.42 -11.61 3.25
C SER A 200 -10.47 -12.13 2.28
N ARG A 201 -11.30 -11.22 1.78
CA ARG A 201 -12.31 -11.49 0.77
C ARG A 201 -12.30 -10.38 -0.26
N ALA A 202 -12.37 -10.75 -1.53
CA ALA A 202 -12.55 -9.84 -2.65
C ALA A 202 -13.80 -10.29 -3.43
N ILE A 203 -14.54 -9.32 -3.94
CA ILE A 203 -15.76 -9.52 -4.70
C ILE A 203 -15.69 -8.56 -5.89
N GLN A 204 -15.75 -9.10 -7.10
CA GLN A 204 -16.04 -8.31 -8.27
C GLN A 204 -17.56 -8.28 -8.47
N TRP A 205 -18.12 -7.08 -8.60
CA TRP A 205 -19.56 -6.88 -8.60
C TRP A 205 -19.97 -5.69 -9.47
N GLY A 206 -21.17 -5.77 -10.03
CA GLY A 206 -21.72 -4.73 -10.90
C GLY A 206 -21.03 -4.66 -12.27
N GLY A 207 -21.34 -3.57 -12.97
CA GLY A 207 -21.12 -3.40 -14.41
C GLY A 207 -22.40 -2.94 -15.07
#